data_AF-A0A2D6MK47-F1
#
_entry.id   AF-A0A2D6MK47-F1
#
_cell.length_a   1.000
_cell.length_b   1.000
_cell.length_c   1.000
_cell.angle_alpha   90.00
_cell.angle_beta   90.00
_cell.angle_gamma   90.00
#
_symmetry.space_group_name_H-M   'P 1'
#
loop_
_entity.id
_entity.type
_entity.pdbx_description
1 polymer ?
#
loop_
_entity_poly.entity_id
_entity_poly.type
_entity_poly.pdbx_seq_one_letter_code
_entity_poly.pdbx_strand_id
1 'polypeptide(L)'
;MVDLLKPTEIPKIPQEQAQKPSPEIVEKPQAAPQEQKEQIQAPKQPRLETGAPNQVPQKAQTQANDNISQLKERVPTPHTKSERVIEIEKIMTAGLDDIYKELDPNTQQTVKTIGEEAASQIEKLIEEGQNIAKKVLSVLRGWLKKIPGVNIYFLEQESKRKTDKIMAMARKTKGE
;
A
#
# COMPACT_ATOMS: atom_id res chain seq x y z
N MET A 1 -29.67 23.24 -65.57
CA MET A 1 -28.96 23.17 -64.29
C MET A 1 -28.68 21.71 -63.97
N VAL A 2 -27.48 21.24 -64.33
CA VAL A 2 -26.91 19.97 -63.90
C VAL A 2 -25.42 20.22 -63.67
N ASP A 3 -25.08 20.73 -62.49
CA ASP A 3 -23.69 20.97 -62.09
C ASP A 3 -23.22 19.74 -61.31
N LEU A 4 -22.48 18.90 -62.00
CA LEU A 4 -22.03 17.58 -61.56
C LEU A 4 -20.68 17.73 -60.86
N LEU A 5 -20.73 17.65 -59.52
CA LEU A 5 -19.71 17.16 -58.59
C LEU A 5 -18.23 17.19 -59.08
N LYS A 6 -17.49 18.18 -58.58
CA LYS A 6 -16.03 18.21 -58.60
C LYS A 6 -15.46 17.04 -57.76
N PRO A 7 -14.44 16.30 -58.24
CA PRO A 7 -13.73 15.32 -57.44
C PRO A 7 -12.67 16.00 -56.55
N THR A 8 -12.76 15.79 -55.24
CA THR A 8 -11.73 16.17 -54.26
C THR A 8 -10.63 15.11 -54.24
N GLU A 9 -9.42 15.53 -54.55
CA GLU A 9 -8.20 14.72 -54.48
C GLU A 9 -7.91 14.29 -53.03
N ILE A 10 -7.67 12.99 -52.84
CA ILE A 10 -7.31 12.38 -51.56
C ILE A 10 -5.79 12.54 -51.35
N PRO A 11 -5.31 13.10 -50.23
CA PRO A 11 -3.89 13.23 -49.96
C PRO A 11 -3.23 11.87 -49.69
N LYS A 12 -2.12 11.65 -50.40
CA LYS A 12 -1.25 10.45 -50.38
C LYS A 12 -0.47 10.38 -49.06
N ILE A 13 -0.72 9.34 -48.27
CA ILE A 13 0.02 9.04 -47.04
C ILE A 13 1.35 8.35 -47.41
N PRO A 14 2.51 8.85 -46.96
CA PRO A 14 3.80 8.18 -47.17
C PRO A 14 3.88 6.83 -46.44
N GLN A 15 4.26 5.78 -47.17
CA GLN A 15 4.56 4.46 -46.62
C GLN A 15 5.91 4.49 -45.89
N GLU A 16 5.88 4.46 -44.56
CA GLU A 16 7.07 4.19 -43.73
C GLU A 16 7.18 2.69 -43.43
N GLN A 17 8.40 2.20 -43.56
CA GLN A 17 8.77 0.81 -43.78
C GLN A 17 8.47 -0.09 -42.57
N ALA A 18 7.75 -1.18 -42.80
CA ALA A 18 7.64 -2.30 -41.88
C ALA A 18 8.96 -3.11 -41.85
N GLN A 19 9.83 -2.83 -40.88
CA GLN A 19 10.89 -3.77 -40.50
C GLN A 19 10.35 -4.77 -39.49
N LYS A 20 10.23 -6.02 -39.93
CA LYS A 20 10.03 -7.20 -39.09
C LYS A 20 11.41 -7.64 -38.58
N PRO A 21 11.62 -7.89 -37.28
CA PRO A 21 12.68 -8.81 -36.87
C PRO A 21 12.12 -10.23 -36.89
N SER A 22 12.72 -11.09 -37.73
CA SER A 22 12.55 -12.55 -37.66
C SER A 22 13.45 -13.14 -36.56
N PRO A 23 13.07 -14.30 -35.97
CA PRO A 23 13.76 -14.93 -34.85
C PRO A 23 14.87 -15.86 -35.34
N GLU A 24 16.10 -15.68 -34.84
CA GLU A 24 17.17 -16.68 -34.97
C GLU A 24 17.40 -17.36 -33.61
N ILE A 25 17.54 -18.67 -33.69
CA ILE A 25 17.29 -19.68 -32.66
C ILE A 25 18.63 -20.23 -32.18
N VAL A 26 18.79 -20.30 -30.85
CA VAL A 26 19.59 -21.27 -30.07
C VAL A 26 21.12 -21.19 -30.15
N GLU A 27 21.73 -20.92 -28.99
CA GLU A 27 22.60 -21.94 -28.39
C GLU A 27 22.50 -21.91 -26.85
N LYS A 28 22.22 -23.09 -26.29
CA LYS A 28 22.13 -23.40 -24.87
C LYS A 28 23.16 -24.50 -24.63
N PRO A 29 23.99 -24.40 -23.58
CA PRO A 29 24.13 -25.54 -22.67
C PRO A 29 23.72 -25.08 -21.26
N GLN A 30 22.58 -25.51 -20.72
CA GLN A 30 22.43 -26.73 -19.92
C GLN A 30 23.53 -26.91 -18.88
N ALA A 31 23.30 -26.38 -17.68
CA ALA A 31 23.61 -27.08 -16.44
C ALA A 31 22.33 -27.07 -15.59
N ALA A 32 21.77 -28.26 -15.42
CA ALA A 32 20.54 -28.51 -14.70
C ALA A 32 20.79 -28.53 -13.17
N PRO A 33 19.71 -28.43 -12.37
CA PRO A 33 19.74 -28.30 -10.91
C PRO A 33 20.30 -29.54 -10.21
N GLN A 34 21.13 -29.34 -9.17
CA GLN A 34 21.37 -30.38 -8.19
C GLN A 34 20.27 -30.35 -7.13
N GLU A 35 19.33 -31.27 -7.27
CA GLU A 35 18.58 -31.84 -6.15
C GLU A 35 19.56 -32.50 -5.17
N GLN A 36 19.54 -32.06 -3.92
CA GLN A 36 19.82 -32.95 -2.79
C GLN A 36 18.65 -32.92 -1.81
N LYS A 37 17.92 -34.03 -1.90
CA LYS A 37 17.02 -34.67 -0.96
C LYS A 37 17.16 -34.26 0.52
N GLU A 38 16.01 -33.88 1.07
CA GLU A 38 15.33 -34.56 2.18
C GLU A 38 16.17 -34.85 3.44
N GLN A 39 15.97 -34.03 4.48
CA GLN A 39 15.93 -34.57 5.83
C GLN A 39 14.83 -33.92 6.65
N ILE A 40 13.72 -34.66 6.73
CA ILE A 40 12.68 -34.56 7.73
C ILE A 40 13.35 -34.76 9.11
N GLN A 41 13.20 -33.81 10.02
CA GLN A 41 13.34 -34.07 11.44
C GLN A 41 12.26 -33.31 12.21
N ALA A 42 11.36 -34.11 12.77
CA ALA A 42 10.24 -33.71 13.60
C ALA A 42 10.70 -33.35 15.05
N PRO A 43 9.79 -33.04 15.98
CA PRO A 43 9.81 -31.85 16.81
C PRO A 43 10.56 -32.04 18.14
N LYS A 44 11.26 -30.99 18.59
CA LYS A 44 11.79 -30.93 19.96
C LYS A 44 10.77 -30.28 20.89
N GLN A 45 10.00 -31.10 21.60
CA GLN A 45 9.43 -30.72 22.89
C GLN A 45 10.54 -30.71 23.96
N PRO A 46 10.50 -29.76 24.89
CA PRO A 46 10.84 -30.07 26.28
C PRO A 46 9.62 -29.85 27.18
N ARG A 47 9.01 -30.98 27.56
CA ARG A 47 8.70 -31.41 28.94
C ARG A 47 8.35 -30.32 29.98
N LEU A 48 7.12 -30.45 30.49
CA LEU A 48 6.68 -29.95 31.79
C LEU A 48 7.53 -30.53 32.93
N GLU A 49 7.96 -29.68 33.85
CA GLU A 49 8.14 -30.00 35.28
C GLU A 49 7.88 -28.71 36.07
N THR A 50 6.70 -28.59 36.69
CA THR A 50 6.49 -28.76 38.15
C THR A 50 7.10 -27.62 38.98
N GLY A 51 6.27 -26.65 39.35
CA GLY A 51 6.58 -25.63 40.35
C GLY A 51 5.38 -25.43 41.27
N ALA A 52 5.48 -26.00 42.46
CA ALA A 52 4.47 -26.04 43.52
C ALA A 52 4.20 -24.64 44.13
N PRO A 53 3.14 -24.50 44.95
CA PRO A 53 2.50 -23.23 45.30
C PRO A 53 3.23 -22.53 46.44
N ASN A 54 3.34 -21.20 46.39
CA ASN A 54 3.85 -20.44 47.53
C ASN A 54 2.99 -19.22 47.86
N GLN A 55 2.14 -19.44 48.84
CA GLN A 55 1.99 -18.64 50.05
C GLN A 55 1.72 -17.13 49.90
N VAL A 56 0.48 -16.80 50.26
CA VAL A 56 0.07 -15.53 50.85
C VAL A 56 1.03 -15.10 51.98
N PRO A 57 1.34 -13.80 52.06
CA PRO A 57 1.53 -13.18 53.37
C PRO A 57 0.59 -11.98 53.53
N GLN A 58 -0.27 -12.06 54.54
CA GLN A 58 -1.05 -10.96 55.07
C GLN A 58 -0.34 -10.45 56.34
N LYS A 59 0.07 -9.17 56.39
CA LYS A 59 0.08 -8.36 57.63
C LYS A 59 0.30 -6.85 57.38
N ALA A 60 -0.82 -6.14 57.59
CA ALA A 60 -1.07 -4.90 58.35
C ALA A 60 -0.25 -3.60 58.18
N GLN A 61 -1.04 -2.51 57.99
CA GLN A 61 -0.93 -1.11 58.44
C GLN A 61 0.14 -0.20 57.79
N THR A 62 -0.14 1.02 57.33
CA THR A 62 -0.94 2.13 57.93
C THR A 62 -1.19 3.27 56.91
N GLN A 63 -2.34 3.95 57.07
CA GLN A 63 -2.60 5.40 56.86
C GLN A 63 -2.65 6.04 55.45
N ALA A 64 -3.86 6.56 55.15
CA ALA A 64 -4.20 7.87 54.58
C ALA A 64 -3.44 8.37 53.34
N ASN A 65 -4.15 8.42 52.20
CA ASN A 65 -4.48 9.72 51.60
C ASN A 65 -5.65 9.62 50.61
N ASP A 66 -6.60 10.52 50.76
CA ASP A 66 -7.66 10.89 49.83
C ASP A 66 -7.09 11.27 48.45
N ASN A 67 -7.22 10.40 47.44
CA ASN A 67 -7.54 10.83 46.07
C ASN A 67 -7.84 9.62 45.16
N ILE A 68 -9.07 9.11 45.22
CA ILE A 68 -9.63 8.34 44.10
C ILE A 68 -10.76 9.18 43.51
N SER A 69 -10.39 10.34 42.97
CA SER A 69 -11.27 11.10 42.09
C SER A 69 -10.66 11.08 40.69
N GLN A 70 -11.41 10.51 39.76
CA GLN A 70 -11.22 10.55 38.31
C GLN A 70 -10.18 9.60 37.71
N LEU A 71 -10.45 8.30 37.78
CA LEU A 71 -10.34 7.50 36.55
C LEU A 71 -11.66 7.64 35.79
N LYS A 72 -11.88 8.84 35.23
CA LYS A 72 -12.94 9.03 34.24
C LYS A 72 -12.45 8.28 33.00
N GLU A 73 -13.00 7.09 32.84
CA GLU A 73 -12.97 6.28 31.64
C GLU A 73 -12.98 7.22 30.43
N ARG A 74 -11.82 7.38 29.79
CA ARG A 74 -11.72 8.14 28.54
C ARG A 74 -12.43 7.27 27.52
N VAL A 75 -13.73 7.48 27.38
CA VAL A 75 -14.48 7.02 26.21
C VAL A 75 -13.67 7.50 25.00
N PRO A 76 -13.16 6.59 24.15
CA PRO A 76 -12.46 7.02 22.95
C PRO A 76 -13.45 7.84 22.15
N THR A 77 -13.21 9.15 22.09
CA THR A 77 -13.94 10.03 21.19
C THR A 77 -13.75 9.48 19.77
N PRO A 78 -14.80 9.44 18.95
CA PRO A 78 -14.68 9.04 17.55
C PRO A 78 -13.52 9.84 16.95
N HIS A 79 -12.51 9.14 16.43
CA HIS A 79 -11.38 9.77 15.78
C HIS A 79 -11.90 10.47 14.52
N THR A 80 -12.24 11.74 14.62
CA THR A 80 -12.59 12.55 13.46
C THR A 80 -11.35 12.57 12.57
N LYS A 81 -11.40 11.89 11.43
CA LYS A 81 -10.31 11.92 10.45
C LYS A 81 -10.01 13.38 10.10
N SER A 82 -8.73 13.72 10.04
CA SER A 82 -8.32 15.05 9.58
C SER A 82 -8.72 15.24 8.12
N GLU A 83 -9.01 16.49 7.73
CA GLU A 83 -9.33 16.82 6.32
C GLU A 83 -8.17 16.42 5.39
N ARG A 84 -6.93 16.55 5.88
CA ARG A 84 -5.72 16.14 5.16
C ARG A 84 -5.69 14.63 4.91
N VAL A 85 -6.01 13.79 5.89
CA VAL A 85 -6.08 12.32 5.70
C VAL A 85 -7.13 11.97 4.66
N ILE A 86 -8.31 12.60 4.71
CA ILE A 86 -9.37 12.36 3.73
C ILE A 86 -8.91 12.73 2.31
N GLU A 87 -8.18 13.84 2.16
CA GLU A 87 -7.63 14.23 0.86
C GLU A 87 -6.53 13.27 0.37
N ILE A 88 -5.68 12.78 1.27
CA ILE A 88 -4.68 11.73 0.96
C ILE A 88 -5.38 10.45 0.52
N GLU A 89 -6.39 9.98 1.27
CA GLU A 89 -7.19 8.79 0.93
C GLU A 89 -7.80 8.93 -0.46
N LYS A 90 -8.37 10.10 -0.78
CA LYS A 90 -8.94 10.39 -2.10
C LYS A 90 -7.91 10.32 -3.22
N ILE A 91 -6.70 10.87 -3.01
CA ILE A 91 -5.62 10.79 -3.99
C ILE A 91 -5.15 9.34 -4.15
N MET A 92 -5.09 8.58 -3.06
CA MET A 92 -4.69 7.18 -3.05
C MET A 92 -5.65 6.28 -3.80
N THR A 93 -6.96 6.47 -3.62
CA THR A 93 -7.99 5.62 -4.24
C THR A 93 -8.33 6.01 -5.67
N ALA A 94 -8.05 7.26 -6.09
CA ALA A 94 -8.32 7.74 -7.44
C ALA A 94 -7.79 6.78 -8.51
N GLY A 95 -8.68 6.33 -9.40
CA GLY A 95 -8.36 5.46 -10.53
C GLY A 95 -8.16 3.99 -10.17
N LEU A 96 -8.55 3.56 -8.96
CA LEU A 96 -8.52 2.16 -8.54
C LEU A 96 -9.92 1.55 -8.37
N ASP A 97 -11.00 2.30 -8.63
CA ASP A 97 -12.38 1.87 -8.41
C ASP A 97 -12.74 0.58 -9.15
N ASP A 98 -12.37 0.47 -10.43
CA ASP A 98 -12.65 -0.72 -11.23
C ASP A 98 -11.91 -1.95 -10.70
N ILE A 99 -10.61 -1.79 -10.42
CA ILE A 99 -9.77 -2.86 -9.84
C ILE A 99 -10.34 -3.29 -8.48
N TYR A 100 -10.76 -2.34 -7.64
CA TYR A 100 -11.29 -2.61 -6.31
C TYR A 100 -12.60 -3.41 -6.36
N LYS A 101 -13.48 -3.11 -7.32
CA LYS A 101 -14.75 -3.84 -7.52
C LYS A 101 -14.53 -5.30 -7.95
N GLU A 102 -13.42 -5.59 -8.63
CA GLU A 102 -13.06 -6.95 -9.05
C GLU A 102 -12.45 -7.79 -7.91
N LEU A 103 -12.07 -7.19 -6.78
CA LEU A 103 -11.51 -7.90 -5.64
C LEU A 103 -12.57 -8.66 -4.84
N ASP A 104 -12.16 -9.79 -4.24
CA ASP A 104 -12.95 -10.50 -3.22
C ASP A 104 -13.22 -9.61 -1.99
N PRO A 105 -14.39 -9.74 -1.32
CA PRO A 105 -14.73 -8.92 -0.14
C PRO A 105 -13.68 -8.91 0.97
N ASN A 106 -12.98 -10.02 1.24
CA ASN A 106 -11.92 -10.04 2.25
C ASN A 106 -10.70 -9.22 1.82
N THR A 107 -10.37 -9.26 0.53
CA THR A 107 -9.27 -8.49 -0.04
C THR A 107 -9.62 -7.01 -0.08
N GLN A 108 -10.85 -6.66 -0.44
CA GLN A 108 -11.38 -5.29 -0.37
C GLN A 108 -11.22 -4.72 1.04
N GLN A 109 -11.68 -5.44 2.06
CA GLN A 109 -11.55 -5.02 3.45
C GLN A 109 -10.07 -4.83 3.86
N THR A 110 -9.21 -5.75 3.44
CA THR A 110 -7.76 -5.67 3.72
C THR A 110 -7.14 -4.43 3.06
N VAL A 111 -7.42 -4.19 1.78
CA VAL A 111 -6.91 -3.03 1.03
C VAL A 111 -7.41 -1.72 1.65
N LYS A 112 -8.66 -1.69 2.11
CA LYS A 112 -9.25 -0.55 2.81
C LYS A 112 -8.53 -0.26 4.12
N THR A 113 -8.43 -1.25 5.01
CA THR A 113 -7.78 -1.07 6.32
C THR A 113 -6.32 -0.66 6.19
N ILE A 114 -5.55 -1.30 5.29
CA ILE A 114 -4.15 -0.92 5.03
C ILE A 114 -4.07 0.46 4.36
N GLY A 115 -5.07 0.82 3.55
CA GLY A 115 -5.16 2.14 2.91
C GLY A 115 -5.34 3.26 3.94
N GLU A 116 -6.20 3.07 4.93
CA GLU A 116 -6.42 4.02 6.03
C GLU A 116 -5.15 4.20 6.89
N GLU A 117 -4.45 3.09 7.18
CA GLU A 117 -3.17 3.13 7.90
C GLU A 117 -2.09 3.86 7.09
N ALA A 118 -1.97 3.54 5.79
CA ALA A 118 -1.01 4.17 4.90
C ALA A 118 -1.28 5.68 4.74
N ALA A 119 -2.54 6.11 4.64
CA ALA A 119 -2.90 7.51 4.60
C ALA A 119 -2.49 8.26 5.88
N SER A 120 -2.76 7.65 7.04
CA SER A 120 -2.35 8.18 8.35
C SER A 120 -0.82 8.26 8.49
N GLN A 121 -0.10 7.29 7.95
CA GLN A 121 1.36 7.30 7.93
C GLN A 121 1.90 8.41 7.03
N ILE A 122 1.30 8.61 5.85
CA ILE A 122 1.67 9.68 4.92
C ILE A 122 1.42 11.06 5.55
N GLU A 123 0.32 11.25 6.27
CA GLU A 123 0.08 12.49 7.02
C GLU A 123 1.22 12.79 7.99
N LYS A 124 1.61 11.82 8.83
CA LYS A 124 2.73 11.98 9.77
C LYS A 124 4.03 12.32 9.05
N LEU A 125 4.29 11.67 7.91
CA LEU A 125 5.47 11.98 7.08
C LEU A 125 5.43 13.41 6.54
N ILE A 126 4.26 13.93 6.18
CA ILE A 126 4.12 15.32 5.74
C ILE A 126 4.41 16.29 6.90
N GLU A 127 3.97 15.95 8.12
CA GLU A 127 4.27 16.73 9.33
C GLU A 127 5.76 16.74 9.68
N GLU A 128 6.49 15.63 9.47
CA GLU A 128 7.95 15.54 9.65
C GLU A 128 8.72 16.50 8.73
N GLY A 129 8.18 16.85 7.55
CA GLY A 129 8.71 17.91 6.70
C GLY A 129 9.69 17.48 5.60
N GLN A 130 10.96 17.88 5.69
CA GLN A 130 11.87 17.85 4.53
C GLN A 130 12.27 16.42 4.08
N ASN A 131 12.49 16.24 2.77
CA ASN A 131 12.96 14.99 2.14
C ASN A 131 11.99 13.78 2.25
N ILE A 132 10.70 14.03 2.42
CA ILE A 132 9.70 12.97 2.66
C ILE A 132 9.15 12.30 1.39
N ALA A 133 9.42 12.85 0.20
CA ALA A 133 8.93 12.29 -1.07
C ALA A 133 9.32 10.81 -1.27
N LYS A 134 10.57 10.44 -0.93
CA LYS A 134 11.02 9.04 -1.02
C LYS A 134 10.29 8.13 -0.02
N LYS A 135 9.99 8.64 1.17
CA LYS A 135 9.25 7.90 2.21
C LYS A 135 7.80 7.69 1.78
N VAL A 136 7.13 8.74 1.31
CA VAL A 136 5.76 8.68 0.78
C VAL A 136 5.65 7.69 -0.38
N LEU A 137 6.60 7.73 -1.32
CA LEU A 137 6.65 6.77 -2.43
C LEU A 137 6.76 5.33 -1.93
N SER A 138 7.59 5.09 -0.90
CA SER A 138 7.74 3.76 -0.31
C SER A 138 6.44 3.25 0.32
N VAL A 139 5.74 4.11 1.07
CA VAL A 139 4.44 3.76 1.69
C VAL A 139 3.40 3.46 0.61
N LEU A 140 3.26 4.33 -0.39
CA LEU A 140 2.32 4.12 -1.51
C LEU A 140 2.61 2.83 -2.27
N ARG A 141 3.88 2.57 -2.61
CA ARG A 141 4.27 1.34 -3.31
C ARG A 141 4.00 0.11 -2.45
N GLY A 142 4.23 0.18 -1.14
CA GLY A 142 3.96 -0.89 -0.20
C GLY A 142 2.47 -1.25 -0.14
N TRP A 143 1.61 -0.23 -0.07
CA TRP A 143 0.16 -0.40 -0.09
C TRP A 143 -0.35 -0.90 -1.44
N LEU A 144 0.05 -0.27 -2.55
CA LEU A 144 -0.37 -0.64 -3.91
C LEU A 144 -0.03 -2.09 -4.28
N LYS A 145 1.08 -2.62 -3.77
CA LYS A 145 1.47 -4.03 -3.94
C LYS A 145 0.53 -5.03 -3.26
N LYS A 146 -0.33 -4.60 -2.35
CA LYS A 146 -1.34 -5.46 -1.71
C LYS A 146 -2.53 -5.74 -2.63
N ILE A 147 -2.67 -5.00 -3.72
CA ILE A 147 -3.74 -5.19 -4.68
C ILE A 147 -3.29 -6.30 -5.67
N PRO A 148 -3.93 -7.48 -5.63
CA PRO A 148 -3.61 -8.55 -6.58
C PRO A 148 -4.10 -8.21 -7.99
N GLY A 149 -3.54 -8.87 -9.00
CA GLY A 149 -4.02 -8.77 -10.38
C GLY A 149 -3.58 -7.52 -11.15
N VAL A 150 -2.77 -6.64 -10.55
CA VAL A 150 -2.31 -5.41 -11.20
C VAL A 150 -0.86 -5.53 -11.66
N ASN A 151 -0.58 -5.01 -12.86
CA ASN A 151 0.75 -5.00 -13.44
C ASN A 151 1.74 -4.17 -12.60
N ILE A 152 2.96 -4.70 -12.39
CA ILE A 152 4.00 -4.05 -11.60
C ILE A 152 4.39 -2.65 -12.12
N TYR A 153 4.41 -2.46 -13.44
CA TYR A 153 4.75 -1.18 -14.06
C TYR A 153 3.65 -0.15 -13.81
N PHE A 154 2.38 -0.58 -13.86
CA PHE A 154 1.26 0.28 -13.49
C PHE A 154 1.38 0.72 -12.03
N LEU A 155 1.61 -0.21 -11.10
CA LEU A 155 1.77 0.13 -9.67
C LEU A 155 2.92 1.12 -9.44
N GLU A 156 4.03 0.94 -10.16
CA GLU A 156 5.16 1.86 -10.08
C GLU A 156 4.80 3.27 -10.57
N GLN A 157 4.25 3.40 -11.77
CA GLN A 157 3.86 4.70 -12.34
C GLN A 157 2.79 5.38 -11.47
N GLU A 158 1.83 4.58 -11.00
CA GLU A 158 0.74 5.07 -10.18
C GLU A 158 1.23 5.55 -8.82
N SER A 159 2.19 4.85 -8.21
CA SER A 159 2.83 5.28 -6.96
C SER A 159 3.58 6.61 -7.14
N LYS A 160 4.29 6.81 -8.26
CA LYS A 160 5.01 8.06 -8.57
C LYS A 160 4.02 9.22 -8.76
N ARG A 161 3.03 9.03 -9.64
CA ARG A 161 1.98 10.02 -9.93
C ARG A 161 1.22 10.46 -8.68
N LYS A 162 0.89 9.50 -7.81
CA LYS A 162 0.20 9.79 -6.53
C LYS A 162 1.10 10.49 -5.54
N THR A 163 2.38 10.10 -5.48
CA THR A 163 3.38 10.82 -4.66
C THR A 163 3.46 12.28 -5.07
N ASP A 164 3.57 12.57 -6.37
CA ASP A 164 3.66 13.95 -6.87
C ASP A 164 2.43 14.79 -6.48
N LYS A 165 1.22 14.21 -6.58
CA LYS A 165 -0.03 14.86 -6.16
C LYS A 165 -0.06 15.13 -4.65
N ILE A 166 0.31 14.14 -3.83
CA ILE A 166 0.36 14.29 -2.36
C ILE A 166 1.36 15.38 -1.98
N MET A 167 2.55 15.38 -2.60
CA MET A 167 3.57 16.41 -2.36
C MET A 167 3.09 17.80 -2.79
N ALA A 168 2.33 17.91 -3.89
CA ALA A 168 1.74 19.17 -4.33
C ALA A 168 0.68 19.68 -3.34
N MET A 169 -0.20 18.81 -2.85
CA MET A 169 -1.19 19.13 -1.80
C MET A 169 -0.49 19.59 -0.52
N ALA A 170 0.55 18.88 -0.07
CA ALA A 170 1.31 19.22 1.12
C ALA A 170 2.01 20.58 1.02
N ARG A 171 2.51 20.95 -0.17
CA ARG A 171 3.10 22.28 -0.42
C ARG A 171 2.06 23.38 -0.35
N LYS A 172 0.84 23.13 -0.84
CA LYS A 172 -0.26 24.10 -0.81
C LYS A 172 -0.72 24.36 0.63
N THR A 173 -0.97 23.31 1.41
CA THR A 173 -1.43 23.42 2.80
C THR A 173 -0.38 23.96 3.79
N LYS A 174 0.91 23.96 3.44
CA LYS A 174 1.97 24.55 4.27
C LYS A 174 2.22 26.04 3.96
N GLY A 175 1.73 26.53 2.82
CA GLY A 175 1.89 27.92 2.38
C GLY A 175 0.73 28.84 2.78
N GLU A 176 -0.35 28.29 3.34
CA GLU A 176 -1.43 29.00 4.04
C GLU A 176 -1.11 29.05 5.54
#